data_AF-A0A3P5Z3Q2-F1
#
_entry.id   AF-A0A3P5Z3Q2-F1
#
_cell.length_a   1.000
_cell.length_b   1.000
_cell.length_c   1.000
_cell.angle_alpha   90.00
_cell.angle_beta   90.00
_cell.angle_gamma   90.00
#
_symmetry.space_group_name_H-M   'P 1'
#
loop_
_entity.id
_entity.type
_entity.pdbx_description
1 polymer ?
#
loop_
_entity_poly.entity_id
_entity_poly.type
_entity_poly.pdbx_seq_one_letter_code
_entity_poly.pdbx_strand_id
1 'polypeptide(L)'
;MVDHCSDHYVFYVPFNLDKKHWVGLCVDASSWIITVFDCNTSLRSEASMSSELKPISEMFPYLMKQAGWRISNSQLVPMVVERAKHVPQNIISADSSLTSVLLL
;
A
#
# COMPACT_ATOMS: atom_id res chain seq x y z
N MET A 1 8.21 -19.86 -27.76
CA MET A 1 8.36 -19.85 -26.31
C MET A 1 8.97 -18.51 -25.97
N VAL A 2 8.13 -17.53 -25.62
CA VAL A 2 8.60 -16.19 -25.26
C VAL A 2 8.85 -16.26 -23.76
N ASP A 3 10.09 -16.06 -23.34
CA ASP A 3 10.44 -15.87 -21.95
C ASP A 3 9.56 -14.74 -21.41
N HIS A 4 8.59 -15.09 -20.57
CA HIS A 4 7.78 -14.10 -19.89
C HIS A 4 8.69 -13.49 -18.83
N CYS A 5 9.24 -12.31 -19.11
CA CYS A 5 9.62 -11.40 -18.04
C CYS A 5 8.40 -11.36 -17.11
N SER A 6 8.55 -11.87 -15.88
CA SER A 6 7.50 -11.79 -14.89
C SER A 6 7.40 -10.31 -14.57
N ASP A 7 6.46 -9.62 -15.20
CA ASP A 7 6.34 -8.18 -15.03
C ASP A 7 6.06 -7.90 -13.55
N HIS A 8 7.09 -7.40 -12.87
CA HIS A 8 7.00 -6.97 -11.49
C HIS A 8 6.38 -5.58 -11.47
N TYR A 9 5.08 -5.55 -11.22
CA TYR A 9 4.34 -4.30 -11.11
C TYR A 9 4.19 -3.90 -9.65
N VAL A 10 4.73 -2.72 -9.33
CA VAL A 10 4.59 -2.08 -8.02
C VAL A 10 3.94 -0.73 -8.22
N PHE A 11 2.87 -0.45 -7.48
CA PHE A 11 2.21 0.86 -7.49
C PHE A 11 2.58 1.63 -6.24
N TYR A 12 3.07 2.85 -6.43
CA TYR A 12 3.35 3.79 -5.35
C TYR A 12 2.27 4.86 -5.32
N VAL A 13 1.57 4.98 -4.20
CA VAL A 13 0.42 5.89 -4.07
C VAL A 13 0.51 6.65 -2.74
N PRO A 14 0.57 7.99 -2.75
CA PRO A 14 0.36 8.75 -1.53
C PRO A 14 -1.11 8.64 -1.11
N PHE A 15 -1.36 8.29 0.15
CA PHE A 15 -2.70 8.11 0.70
C PHE A 15 -2.90 9.01 1.91
N ASN A 16 -4.00 9.76 1.91
CA ASN A 16 -4.33 10.65 3.01
C ASN A 16 -5.35 10.01 3.95
N LEU A 17 -4.88 9.62 5.13
CA LEU A 17 -5.68 9.05 6.20
C LEU A 17 -6.49 10.16 6.90
N ASP A 18 -7.81 10.05 6.85
CA ASP A 18 -8.77 11.01 7.44
C ASP A 18 -8.53 12.49 7.05
N LYS A 19 -7.98 12.75 5.86
CA LYS A 19 -7.64 14.11 5.37
C LYS A 19 -6.63 14.87 6.25
N LYS A 20 -5.90 14.17 7.14
CA LYS A 20 -5.01 14.78 8.15
C LYS A 20 -3.57 14.28 8.09
N HIS A 21 -3.37 13.01 7.75
CA HIS A 21 -2.04 12.39 7.80
C HIS A 21 -1.79 11.63 6.53
N TRP A 22 -0.71 11.95 5.83
CA TRP A 22 -0.32 11.23 4.64
C TRP A 22 0.60 10.06 4.97
N VAL A 23 0.38 8.96 4.28
CA VAL A 23 1.28 7.81 4.23
C VAL A 23 1.60 7.47 2.78
N GLY A 24 2.75 6.86 2.54
CA GLY A 24 3.05 6.22 1.27
C GLY A 24 2.51 4.79 1.26
N LEU A 25 1.85 4.38 0.18
CA LEU A 25 1.49 2.98 -0.08
C LEU A 25 2.36 2.43 -1.20
N CYS A 26 2.97 1.27 -0.98
CA CYS A 26 3.58 0.44 -2.00
C CYS A 26 2.72 -0.82 -2.15
N VAL A 27 2.05 -0.95 -3.29
CA VAL A 27 1.21 -2.10 -3.63
C VAL A 27 2.02 -3.02 -4.54
N ASP A 28 2.55 -4.10 -3.99
CA ASP A 28 3.33 -5.10 -4.72
C ASP A 28 2.48 -6.36 -4.93
N ALA A 29 2.07 -6.55 -6.17
CA ALA A 29 1.27 -7.71 -6.55
C ALA A 29 2.06 -9.02 -6.61
N SER A 30 3.39 -8.95 -6.70
CA SER A 30 4.27 -10.12 -6.72
C SER A 30 4.29 -10.79 -5.34
N SER A 31 4.37 -9.99 -4.28
CA SER A 31 4.35 -10.46 -2.90
C SER A 31 2.94 -10.50 -2.30
N TRP A 32 1.95 -9.90 -2.96
CA TRP A 32 0.57 -9.74 -2.48
C TRP A 32 0.47 -8.87 -1.20
N ILE A 33 1.34 -7.87 -1.09
CA ILE A 33 1.49 -7.01 0.08
C ILE A 33 1.29 -5.53 -0.30
N ILE A 34 0.58 -4.81 0.55
CA ILE A 34 0.53 -3.35 0.61
C ILE A 34 1.41 -2.91 1.78
N THR A 35 2.59 -2.38 1.48
CA THR A 35 3.48 -1.79 2.48
C THR A 35 3.11 -0.33 2.72
N VAL A 36 2.92 0.04 3.98
CA VAL A 36 2.62 1.40 4.43
C VAL A 36 3.88 2.05 4.97
N PHE A 37 4.30 3.14 4.32
CA PHE A 37 5.34 4.04 4.78
C PHE A 37 4.72 5.16 5.61
N ASP A 38 4.82 5.03 6.92
CA ASP A 38 4.21 5.93 7.90
C ASP A 38 5.28 6.61 8.76
N CYS A 39 5.40 7.93 8.61
CA CYS A 39 6.35 8.74 9.37
C CYS A 39 5.85 9.10 10.77
N ASN A 40 4.61 8.80 11.15
CA ASN A 40 4.12 9.08 12.50
C ASN A 40 3.21 7.97 13.02
N THR A 41 3.86 6.87 13.42
CA THR A 41 3.18 5.67 13.88
C THR A 41 2.38 5.86 15.18
N SER A 42 2.67 6.91 15.95
CA SER A 42 1.94 7.24 17.17
C SER A 42 0.47 7.64 16.91
N LEU A 43 0.13 8.05 15.68
CA LEU A 43 -1.22 8.49 15.34
C LEU A 43 -2.22 7.33 15.18
N ARG A 44 -1.75 6.14 14.79
CA ARG A 44 -2.62 4.98 14.53
C ARG A 44 -1.93 3.67 14.87
N SER A 45 -2.63 2.81 15.61
CA SER A 45 -2.22 1.42 15.83
C SER A 45 -2.23 0.61 14.54
N GLU A 46 -1.56 -0.56 14.53
CA GLU A 46 -1.59 -1.48 13.40
C GLU A 46 -3.01 -1.89 13.02
N ALA A 47 -3.84 -2.25 14.00
CA ALA A 47 -5.23 -2.64 13.77
C ALA A 47 -6.05 -1.50 13.12
N SER A 48 -5.84 -0.25 13.54
CA SER A 48 -6.52 0.91 12.93
C SER A 48 -6.05 1.13 11.49
N MET A 49 -4.76 0.99 11.22
CA MET A 49 -4.21 1.10 9.86
C MET A 49 -4.78 0.02 8.93
N SER A 50 -4.80 -1.24 9.37
CA SER A 50 -5.37 -2.34 8.59
C SER A 50 -6.86 -2.15 8.32
N SER A 51 -7.63 -1.66 9.30
CA SER A 51 -9.05 -1.37 9.13
C SER A 51 -9.30 -0.25 8.11
N GLU A 52 -8.48 0.80 8.14
CA GLU A 52 -8.59 1.95 7.25
C GLU A 52 -8.27 1.58 5.79
N LEU A 53 -7.26 0.74 5.59
CA LEU A 53 -6.82 0.29 4.26
C LEU A 53 -7.57 -0.94 3.74
N LYS A 54 -8.49 -1.51 4.54
CA LYS A 54 -9.27 -2.69 4.16
C LYS A 54 -10.00 -2.53 2.81
N PRO A 55 -10.70 -1.42 2.51
CA PRO A 55 -11.36 -1.26 1.22
C PRO A 55 -10.36 -1.31 0.06
N ILE A 56 -9.14 -0.79 0.26
CA ILE A 56 -8.09 -0.78 -0.74
C ILE A 56 -7.56 -2.20 -0.96
N SER A 57 -7.25 -2.93 0.12
CA SER A 57 -6.72 -4.29 0.03
C SER A 57 -7.72 -5.28 -0.57
N GLU A 58 -9.01 -5.10 -0.32
CA GLU A 58 -10.10 -5.89 -0.92
C GLU A 58 -10.31 -5.55 -2.40
N MET A 59 -10.17 -4.28 -2.79
CA MET A 59 -10.47 -3.80 -4.14
C MET A 59 -9.37 -4.11 -5.16
N PHE A 60 -8.09 -3.96 -4.78
CA PHE A 60 -6.95 -4.07 -5.71
C PHE A 60 -6.92 -5.37 -6.56
N PRO A 61 -7.16 -6.57 -6.00
CA PRO A 61 -7.21 -7.81 -6.77
C PRO A 61 -8.22 -7.77 -7.93
N TYR A 62 -9.38 -7.16 -7.70
CA TYR A 62 -10.41 -7.01 -8.73
C TYR A 62 -10.01 -5.97 -9.78
N LEU A 63 -9.41 -4.85 -9.38
CA LEU A 63 -8.91 -3.84 -10.30
C LEU A 63 -7.82 -4.39 -11.23
N MET A 64 -6.87 -5.14 -10.67
CA MET A 64 -5.81 -5.77 -11.47
C MET A 64 -6.38 -6.76 -12.48
N LYS A 65 -7.34 -7.60 -12.07
CA LYS A 65 -8.05 -8.51 -12.98
C LYS A 65 -8.80 -7.74 -14.08
N GLN A 66 -9.48 -6.65 -13.73
CA GLN A 66 -10.17 -5.80 -14.70
C GLN A 66 -9.21 -5.08 -15.66
N ALA A 67 -8.00 -4.75 -15.20
CA ALA A 67 -6.93 -4.17 -16.02
C ALA A 67 -6.24 -5.19 -16.95
N GLY A 68 -6.71 -6.44 -16.99
CA GLY A 68 -6.21 -7.48 -17.90
C GLY A 68 -5.10 -8.35 -17.31
N TRP A 69 -4.81 -8.23 -16.01
CA TRP A 69 -3.80 -9.06 -15.37
C TRP A 69 -4.31 -10.49 -15.19
N ARG A 70 -3.39 -11.45 -15.30
CA ARG A 70 -3.67 -12.88 -15.16
C ARG A 70 -3.80 -13.28 -13.69
N ILE A 71 -4.90 -12.86 -13.06
CA ILE A 71 -5.25 -13.20 -11.68
C ILE A 71 -6.33 -14.28 -11.70
N SER A 72 -6.05 -15.41 -11.06
CA SER A 72 -7.02 -16.50 -10.88
C SER A 72 -8.13 -16.10 -9.89
N ASN A 73 -9.32 -16.72 -9.98
CA ASN A 73 -10.40 -16.46 -9.02
C ASN A 73 -9.99 -16.81 -7.57
N SER A 74 -9.12 -17.79 -7.37
CA SER A 74 -8.55 -18.13 -6.06
C SER A 74 -7.63 -17.05 -5.49
N GLN A 75 -7.11 -16.16 -6.34
CA GLN A 75 -6.31 -15.01 -5.93
C GLN A 75 -7.17 -13.75 -5.74
N LEU A 76 -8.50 -13.81 -5.85
CA LEU A 76 -9.39 -12.68 -5.52
C LEU A 76 -9.64 -12.60 -4.01
N VAL A 77 -8.53 -12.52 -3.26
CA VAL A 77 -8.51 -12.40 -1.80
C VAL A 77 -7.81 -11.09 -1.41
N PRO A 78 -8.15 -10.49 -0.27
CA PRO A 78 -7.59 -9.21 0.13
C PRO A 78 -6.05 -9.27 0.21
N MET A 79 -5.38 -8.21 -0.22
CA MET A 79 -3.92 -8.09 -0.06
C MET A 79 -3.56 -7.91 1.42
N VAL A 80 -2.36 -8.36 1.82
CA VAL A 80 -1.88 -8.19 3.19
C VAL A 80 -1.42 -6.74 3.37
N VAL A 81 -1.81 -6.10 4.46
CA VAL A 81 -1.38 -4.73 4.78
C VAL A 81 -0.33 -4.80 5.89
N GLU A 82 0.86 -4.26 5.63
CA GLU A 82 1.97 -4.23 6.60
C GLU A 82 2.56 -2.83 6.70
N ARG A 83 2.96 -2.41 7.90
CA ARG A 83 3.67 -1.14 8.11
C ARG A 83 5.18 -1.36 8.09
N ALA A 84 5.90 -0.50 7.37
CA ALA A 84 7.34 -0.53 7.33
C ALA A 84 7.94 -0.19 8.70
N LYS A 85 8.84 -1.05 9.21
CA LYS A 85 9.38 -0.96 10.58
C LYS A 85 10.45 0.12 10.78
N HIS A 86 11.17 0.51 9.73
CA HIS A 86 12.37 1.36 9.82
C HIS A 86 12.19 2.72 9.14
N VAL A 87 10.98 3.28 9.18
CA VAL A 87 10.71 4.62 8.64
C VAL A 87 11.11 5.67 9.68
N PRO A 88 11.95 6.67 9.33
CA PRO A 88 12.25 7.80 10.21
C PRO A 88 10.96 8.49 10.66
N GLN A 89 10.82 8.71 11.97
CA GLN A 89 9.61 9.29 12.54
C GLN A 89 9.67 10.83 12.48
N ASN A 90 8.63 11.45 11.90
CA ASN A 90 8.39 12.88 11.84
C ASN A 90 7.02 13.20 12.46
N ILE A 91 7.03 13.90 13.59
CA ILE A 91 5.81 14.28 14.32
C ILE A 91 5.12 15.53 13.76
N ILE A 92 5.78 16.26 12.86
CA ILE A 92 5.21 17.45 12.22
C ILE A 92 4.19 17.00 11.18
N SER A 93 2.90 17.04 11.55
CA SER A 93 1.81 16.54 10.71
C SER A 93 1.75 17.18 9.31
N ALA A 94 2.11 18.46 9.18
CA ALA A 94 2.16 19.15 7.89
C ALA A 94 3.17 18.53 6.91
N ASP A 95 4.24 17.93 7.43
CA ASP A 95 5.32 17.34 6.65
C ASP A 95 5.02 15.89 6.23
N SER A 96 3.93 15.30 6.72
CA SER A 96 3.55 13.91 6.40
C SER A 96 3.41 13.70 4.88
N SER A 97 2.90 14.71 4.16
CA SER A 97 2.77 14.68 2.70
C SER A 97 4.13 14.59 2.00
N LEU A 98 5.06 15.47 2.35
CA LEU A 98 6.42 15.49 1.82
C LEU A 98 7.15 14.18 2.16
N THR A 99 7.01 13.72 3.40
CA THR A 99 7.65 12.48 3.84
C THR A 99 7.11 11.27 3.09
N SER A 100 5.79 11.22 2.85
CA SER A 100 5.17 10.15 2.06
C SER A 100 5.74 10.09 0.65
N VAL A 101 5.89 11.24 -0.02
CA VAL A 101 6.43 11.30 -1.39
C VAL A 101 7.92 10.95 -1.43
N LEU A 102 8.70 11.31 -0.42
CA LEU A 102 10.14 10.98 -0.35
C LEU A 102 10.43 9.50 -0.11
N LEU A 103 9.49 8.75 0.48
CA LEU A 103 9.65 7.34 0.84
C LEU A 103 9.14 6.37 -0.24
N LEU A 104 8.41 6.88 -1.24
CA LEU A 104 7.92 6.14 -2.40
C LEU A 104 8.98 6.11 -3.51
#